data_AF-M1BAJ9-F1
#
_entry.id   AF-M1BAJ9-F1
#
_cell.length_a   1.000
_cell.length_b   1.000
_cell.length_c   1.000
_cell.angle_alpha   90.00
_cell.angle_beta   90.00
_cell.angle_gamma   90.00
#
_symmetry.space_group_name_H-M   'P 1'
#
loop_
_entity.id
_entity.type
_entity.pdbx_description
1 polymer ?
#
loop_
_entity_poly.entity_id
_entity_poly.type
_entity_poly.pdbx_seq_one_letter_code
_entity_poly.pdbx_strand_id
1 'polypeptide(L)'
;MNNSQKKPQQQQQNRRFFTFRQLNVLAIIIIFSSSGMVSLEDFAFVLFSLIYIYFISKIAFPPISPKTEQPPVFGEKNRVLNLYVSIGALVGLFLPILYIFEGIYEGDKEGIKAAAPHVFLLASQVFMEGLTFTDQFSLPIRVFVPVFYNSRRIFTIMEWLKTEISKVDEEYGGNVRRVYMGRGLAAANMVFWCFNLFCFLLPVYLPKAFKIYYCGRNLKD
;
A
#
# COMPACT_ATOMS: atom_id res chain seq x y z
N MET A 1 11.73 14.87 -55.72
CA MET A 1 10.59 14.62 -54.81
C MET A 1 10.98 13.50 -53.87
N ASN A 2 11.10 13.82 -52.58
CA ASN A 2 11.81 13.02 -51.57
C ASN A 2 10.86 11.99 -50.95
N ASN A 3 11.13 10.70 -51.15
CA ASN A 3 10.40 9.59 -50.53
C ASN A 3 11.01 9.33 -49.14
N SER A 4 10.46 9.95 -48.09
CA SER A 4 10.84 9.66 -46.72
C SER A 4 10.19 8.36 -46.24
N GLN A 5 10.97 7.27 -46.34
CA GLN A 5 10.70 6.01 -45.66
C GLN A 5 10.58 6.24 -44.14
N LYS A 6 9.41 5.93 -43.56
CA LYS A 6 9.24 5.84 -42.11
C LYS A 6 10.04 4.64 -41.60
N LYS A 7 11.07 4.89 -40.80
CA LYS A 7 11.78 3.87 -40.02
C LYS A 7 10.80 3.23 -39.01
N PRO A 8 10.80 1.90 -38.84
CA PRO A 8 10.07 1.28 -37.74
C PRO A 8 10.70 1.69 -36.41
N GLN A 9 9.89 2.30 -35.53
CA GLN A 9 10.26 2.52 -34.13
C GLN A 9 10.54 1.17 -33.48
N GLN A 10 11.79 0.95 -33.10
CA GLN A 10 12.21 -0.17 -32.27
C GLN A 10 11.37 -0.16 -30.99
N GLN A 11 10.55 -1.19 -30.81
CA GLN A 11 9.98 -1.53 -29.50
C GLN A 11 11.16 -1.80 -28.57
N GLN A 12 11.50 -0.79 -27.78
CA GLN A 12 12.47 -0.90 -26.71
C GLN A 12 11.88 -1.89 -25.71
N GLN A 13 12.40 -3.12 -25.77
CA GLN A 13 12.08 -4.22 -24.89
C GLN A 13 12.54 -3.81 -23.48
N ASN A 14 11.67 -3.09 -22.77
CA ASN A 14 11.97 -2.52 -21.46
C ASN A 14 12.15 -3.69 -20.49
N ARG A 15 13.42 -4.00 -20.18
CA ARG A 15 13.77 -4.85 -19.04
C ARG A 15 13.12 -4.21 -17.81
N ARG A 16 12.14 -4.91 -17.22
CA ARG A 16 11.44 -4.50 -16.00
C ARG A 16 12.42 -4.45 -14.83
N PHE A 17 13.08 -3.33 -14.64
CA PHE A 17 13.77 -3.03 -13.39
C PHE A 17 12.79 -2.36 -12.44
N PHE A 18 12.85 -2.75 -11.16
CA PHE A 18 12.08 -2.08 -10.10
C PHE A 18 12.50 -0.62 -10.00
N THR A 19 11.53 0.26 -9.76
CA THR A 19 11.82 1.66 -9.47
C THR A 19 12.60 1.79 -8.15
N PHE A 20 13.37 2.86 -7.97
CA PHE A 20 14.07 3.13 -6.70
C PHE A 20 13.13 3.08 -5.49
N ARG A 21 11.91 3.61 -5.64
CA ARG A 21 10.86 3.51 -4.62
C ARG A 21 10.50 2.05 -4.30
N GLN A 22 10.31 1.20 -5.32
CA GLN A 22 10.02 -0.22 -5.13
C GLN A 22 11.16 -0.97 -4.44
N LEU A 23 12.41 -0.66 -4.78
CA LEU A 23 13.58 -1.24 -4.11
C LEU A 23 13.66 -0.84 -2.63
N ASN A 24 13.40 0.42 -2.31
CA ASN A 24 13.38 0.89 -0.91
C ASN A 24 12.28 0.21 -0.09
N VAL A 25 11.06 0.10 -0.61
CA VAL A 25 9.99 -0.60 0.13
C VAL A 25 10.26 -2.11 0.19
N LEU A 26 10.88 -2.71 -0.82
CA LEU A 26 11.32 -4.10 -0.77
C LEU A 26 12.36 -4.33 0.33
N ALA A 27 13.31 -3.40 0.51
CA ALA A 27 14.27 -3.46 1.60
C ALA A 27 13.57 -3.40 2.97
N ILE A 28 12.57 -2.50 3.13
CA ILE A 28 11.75 -2.44 4.35
C ILE A 28 11.05 -3.78 4.60
N ILE A 29 10.40 -4.35 3.58
CA ILE A 29 9.73 -5.65 3.66
C ILE A 29 10.71 -6.72 4.13
N ILE A 30 11.90 -6.82 3.53
CA ILE A 30 12.92 -7.82 3.88
C ILE A 30 13.39 -7.64 5.32
N ILE A 31 13.70 -6.42 5.75
CA ILE A 31 14.16 -6.13 7.12
C ILE A 31 13.12 -6.58 8.13
N PHE A 32 11.87 -6.14 7.97
CA PHE A 32 10.78 -6.54 8.87
C PHE A 32 10.52 -8.03 8.81
N SER A 33 10.67 -8.64 7.63
CA SER A 33 10.53 -10.07 7.47
C SER A 33 11.57 -10.86 8.27
N SER A 34 12.84 -10.45 8.21
CA SER A 34 13.92 -11.11 8.94
C SER A 34 13.95 -10.77 10.44
N SER A 35 13.22 -9.75 10.88
CA SER A 35 13.29 -9.24 12.27
C SER A 35 12.54 -10.10 13.30
N GLY A 36 11.63 -10.99 12.86
CA GLY A 36 10.72 -11.72 13.76
C GLY A 36 9.63 -10.85 14.42
N MET A 37 9.49 -9.58 14.01
CA MET A 37 8.50 -8.64 14.55
C MET A 37 7.13 -8.72 13.86
N VAL A 38 7.03 -9.48 12.77
CA VAL A 38 5.80 -9.64 11.97
C VAL A 38 5.22 -11.03 12.21
N SER A 39 3.90 -11.12 12.33
CA SER A 39 3.20 -12.38 12.56
C SER A 39 3.25 -13.28 11.31
N LEU A 40 3.23 -14.60 11.50
CA LEU A 40 3.14 -15.55 10.39
C LEU A 40 1.87 -15.34 9.55
N GLU A 41 0.79 -14.86 10.18
CA GLU A 41 -0.47 -14.54 9.51
C GLU A 41 -0.28 -13.41 8.49
N ASP A 42 0.45 -12.34 8.84
CA ASP A 42 0.68 -11.22 7.92
C ASP A 42 1.60 -11.62 6.75
N PHE A 43 2.57 -12.49 7.00
CA PHE A 43 3.36 -13.10 5.93
C PHE A 43 2.51 -13.94 4.98
N ALA A 44 1.72 -14.84 5.54
CA ALA A 44 0.80 -15.68 4.78
C ALA A 44 -0.14 -14.80 3.96
N PHE A 45 -0.69 -13.74 4.55
CA PHE A 45 -1.52 -12.76 3.85
C PHE A 45 -0.80 -12.15 2.65
N VAL A 46 0.44 -11.68 2.78
CA VAL A 46 1.19 -11.10 1.65
C VAL A 46 1.41 -12.13 0.54
N LEU A 47 1.84 -13.35 0.88
CA LEU A 47 2.06 -14.42 -0.11
C LEU A 47 0.77 -14.83 -0.82
N PHE A 48 -0.31 -15.09 -0.07
CA PHE A 48 -1.61 -15.43 -0.64
C PHE A 48 -2.21 -14.27 -1.43
N SER A 49 -2.00 -13.02 -1.02
CA SER A 49 -2.47 -11.86 -1.76
C SER A 49 -1.86 -11.80 -3.16
N LEU A 50 -0.58 -12.12 -3.31
CA LEU A 50 0.10 -12.12 -4.60
C LEU A 50 -0.52 -13.16 -5.53
N ILE A 51 -0.71 -14.38 -5.02
CA ILE A 51 -1.33 -15.48 -5.77
C ILE A 51 -2.77 -15.12 -6.16
N TYR A 52 -3.56 -14.61 -5.21
CA TYR A 52 -4.96 -14.28 -5.41
C TYR A 52 -5.16 -13.11 -6.38
N ILE A 53 -4.38 -12.04 -6.24
CA ILE A 53 -4.40 -10.90 -7.16
C ILE A 53 -4.03 -11.35 -8.57
N TYR A 54 -3.01 -12.19 -8.72
CA TYR A 54 -2.65 -12.76 -10.02
C TYR A 54 -3.81 -13.58 -10.61
N PHE A 55 -4.40 -14.48 -9.82
CA PHE A 55 -5.53 -15.31 -10.25
C PHE A 55 -6.72 -14.47 -10.73
N ILE A 56 -7.17 -13.50 -9.91
CA ILE A 56 -8.30 -12.62 -10.27
C ILE A 56 -7.98 -11.74 -11.48
N SER A 57 -6.72 -11.30 -11.64
CA SER A 57 -6.32 -10.52 -12.82
C SER A 57 -6.42 -11.28 -14.13
N LYS A 58 -6.37 -12.62 -14.10
CA LYS A 58 -6.52 -13.46 -15.29
C LYS A 58 -7.96 -13.87 -15.54
N ILE A 59 -8.72 -14.14 -14.48
CA ILE A 59 -10.03 -14.78 -14.60
C ILE A 59 -11.17 -13.77 -14.58
N ALA A 60 -11.18 -12.85 -13.60
CA ALA A 60 -12.30 -11.93 -13.42
C ALA A 60 -12.07 -10.59 -14.14
N PHE A 61 -10.84 -10.08 -14.10
CA PHE A 61 -10.51 -8.76 -14.67
C PHE A 61 -9.31 -8.80 -15.62
N PRO A 62 -9.42 -9.55 -16.75
CA PRO A 62 -8.35 -9.61 -17.73
C PRO A 62 -7.99 -8.21 -18.26
N PRO A 63 -6.72 -7.98 -18.65
CA PRO A 63 -6.28 -6.71 -19.22
C PRO A 63 -7.03 -6.41 -20.52
N ILE A 64 -7.54 -5.19 -20.65
CA ILE A 64 -8.14 -4.72 -21.89
C ILE A 64 -6.98 -4.30 -22.79
N SER A 65 -6.77 -5.06 -23.89
CA SER A 65 -5.81 -4.90 -24.99
C SER A 65 -4.76 -3.77 -24.87
N PRO A 66 -3.44 -4.05 -25.09
CA PRO A 66 -2.32 -3.15 -24.78
C PRO A 66 -2.28 -1.79 -25.54
N LYS A 67 -3.25 -1.52 -26.42
CA LYS A 67 -3.35 -0.27 -27.18
C LYS A 67 -4.18 0.82 -26.48
N THR A 68 -4.72 0.56 -25.29
CA THR A 68 -5.52 1.55 -24.56
C THR A 68 -4.92 1.76 -23.19
N GLU A 69 -4.07 2.78 -23.10
CA GLU A 69 -3.65 3.34 -21.83
C GLU A 69 -4.92 3.69 -21.04
N GLN A 70 -5.11 3.04 -19.89
CA GLN A 70 -6.22 3.36 -19.01
C GLN A 70 -5.81 4.61 -18.22
N PRO A 71 -6.53 5.73 -18.37
CA PRO A 71 -6.15 6.96 -17.67
C PRO A 71 -6.22 6.75 -16.15
N PRO A 72 -5.38 7.45 -15.36
CA PRO A 72 -5.48 7.40 -13.91
C PRO A 72 -6.89 7.76 -13.44
N VAL A 73 -7.41 7.07 -12.41
CA VAL A 73 -8.80 7.24 -11.93
C VAL A 73 -9.18 8.70 -11.62
N PHE A 74 -8.22 9.49 -11.16
CA PHE A 74 -8.42 10.90 -10.79
C PHE A 74 -7.60 11.88 -11.64
N GLY A 75 -7.07 11.43 -12.80
CA GLY A 75 -6.21 12.23 -13.66
C GLY A 75 -4.80 12.45 -13.08
N GLU A 76 -3.84 12.81 -13.94
CA GLU A 76 -2.41 12.89 -13.59
C GLU A 76 -2.04 14.06 -12.66
N LYS A 77 -2.88 15.09 -12.55
CA LYS A 77 -2.54 16.36 -11.88
C LYS A 77 -3.43 16.71 -10.68
N ASN A 78 -3.99 15.71 -10.00
CA ASN A 78 -4.80 15.97 -8.81
C ASN A 78 -3.92 16.30 -7.59
N ARG A 79 -3.67 17.59 -7.36
CA ARG A 79 -2.84 18.07 -6.23
C ARG A 79 -3.38 17.66 -4.86
N VAL A 80 -4.70 17.61 -4.69
CA VAL A 80 -5.34 17.22 -3.43
C VAL A 80 -5.07 15.74 -3.14
N LEU A 81 -5.24 14.88 -4.14
CA LEU A 81 -4.93 13.46 -4.00
C LEU A 81 -3.45 13.23 -3.72
N ASN A 82 -2.56 13.96 -4.39
CA ASN A 82 -1.12 13.86 -4.13
C ASN A 82 -0.78 14.26 -2.68
N LEU A 83 -1.34 15.38 -2.20
CA LEU A 83 -1.17 15.80 -0.80
C LEU A 83 -1.71 14.75 0.17
N TYR A 84 -2.90 14.21 -0.10
CA TYR A 84 -3.51 13.16 0.71
C TYR A 84 -2.63 11.90 0.79
N VAL A 85 -2.09 11.45 -0.35
CA VAL A 85 -1.17 10.30 -0.42
C VAL A 85 0.14 10.60 0.32
N SER A 86 0.67 11.83 0.21
CA SER A 86 1.87 12.26 0.95
C SER A 86 1.63 12.25 2.47
N ILE A 87 0.48 12.74 2.94
CA ILE A 87 0.10 12.68 4.36
C ILE A 87 -0.03 11.22 4.80
N GLY A 88 -0.66 10.36 3.99
CA GLY A 88 -0.76 8.93 4.28
C GLY A 88 0.60 8.24 4.39
N ALA A 89 1.56 8.57 3.51
CA ALA A 89 2.93 8.05 3.60
C ALA A 89 3.65 8.56 4.85
N LEU A 90 3.47 9.82 5.23
CA LEU A 90 4.04 10.38 6.46
C LEU A 90 3.50 9.66 7.70
N VAL A 91 2.18 9.57 7.82
CA VAL A 91 1.50 9.02 9.00
C VAL A 91 1.62 7.50 9.11
N GLY A 92 1.55 6.78 7.98
CA GLY A 92 1.56 5.31 7.98
C GLY A 92 2.91 4.65 7.74
N LEU A 93 3.92 5.38 7.22
CA LEU A 93 5.23 4.80 6.95
C LEU A 93 6.34 5.50 7.73
N PHE A 94 6.55 6.80 7.49
CA PHE A 94 7.71 7.49 8.05
C PHE A 94 7.64 7.66 9.57
N LEU A 95 6.53 8.15 10.12
CA LEU A 95 6.38 8.32 11.57
C LEU A 95 6.43 6.97 12.33
N PRO A 96 5.76 5.89 11.88
CA PRO A 96 5.88 4.58 12.53
C PRO A 96 7.29 3.99 12.45
N ILE A 97 8.02 4.19 11.34
CA ILE A 97 9.42 3.77 11.24
C ILE A 97 10.27 4.51 12.30
N LEU A 98 10.11 5.83 12.44
CA LEU A 98 10.81 6.60 13.47
C LEU A 98 10.45 6.12 14.88
N TYR A 99 9.17 5.86 15.14
CA TYR A 99 8.69 5.31 16.42
C TYR A 99 9.34 3.95 16.76
N ILE A 100 9.52 3.09 15.75
CA ILE A 100 10.21 1.80 15.89
C ILE A 100 11.69 2.01 16.20
N PHE A 101 12.39 2.91 15.48
CA PHE A 101 13.80 3.21 15.76
C PHE A 101 14.03 3.79 17.15
N GLU A 102 13.21 4.76 17.56
CA GLU A 102 13.23 5.30 18.93
C GLU A 102 12.94 4.19 19.95
N GLY A 103 12.05 3.26 19.63
CA GLY A 103 11.77 2.11 20.49
C GLY A 103 12.94 1.17 20.67
N ILE A 104 13.74 0.96 19.62
CA ILE A 104 14.96 0.14 19.72
C ILE A 104 15.96 0.80 20.68
N TYR A 105 16.08 2.12 20.64
CA TYR A 105 16.94 2.88 21.54
C TYR A 105 16.44 2.87 22.99
N GLU A 106 15.13 3.03 23.21
CA GLU A 106 14.52 3.01 24.55
C GLU A 106 14.25 1.60 25.10
N GLY A 107 14.41 0.55 24.29
CA GLY A 107 14.18 -0.84 24.68
C GLY A 107 12.71 -1.28 24.72
N ASP A 108 11.78 -0.52 24.15
CA ASP A 108 10.33 -0.84 24.11
C ASP A 108 10.02 -1.88 23.03
N LYS A 109 10.24 -3.15 23.38
CA LYS A 109 9.98 -4.28 22.48
C LYS A 109 8.50 -4.44 22.14
N GLU A 110 7.60 -4.10 23.06
CA GLU A 110 6.15 -4.29 22.88
C GLU A 110 5.59 -3.30 21.86
N GLY A 111 5.89 -2.01 22.02
CA GLY A 111 5.48 -0.98 21.05
C GLY A 111 6.05 -1.23 19.65
N ILE A 112 7.32 -1.68 19.57
CA ILE A 112 7.93 -2.05 18.29
C ILE A 112 7.17 -3.21 17.64
N LYS A 113 6.95 -4.30 18.38
CA LYS A 113 6.30 -5.51 17.87
C LYS A 113 4.84 -5.24 17.47
N ALA A 114 4.18 -4.29 18.13
CA ALA A 114 2.82 -3.90 17.80
C ALA A 114 2.75 -3.00 16.54
N ALA A 115 3.71 -2.09 16.35
CA ALA A 115 3.75 -1.19 15.18
C ALA A 115 4.30 -1.84 13.90
N ALA A 116 5.22 -2.82 14.02
CA ALA A 116 5.93 -3.42 12.89
C ALA A 116 5.01 -4.07 11.83
N PRO A 117 3.96 -4.86 12.18
CA PRO A 117 3.06 -5.45 11.20
C PRO A 117 2.35 -4.42 10.31
N HIS A 118 1.98 -3.27 10.88
CA HIS A 118 1.38 -2.17 10.14
C HIS A 118 2.32 -1.64 9.04
N VAL A 119 3.57 -1.35 9.39
CA VAL A 119 4.60 -0.84 8.47
C VAL A 119 4.91 -1.88 7.38
N PHE A 120 5.04 -3.14 7.77
CA PHE A 120 5.27 -4.26 6.86
C PHE A 120 4.15 -4.37 5.81
N LEU A 121 2.88 -4.34 6.24
CA LEU A 121 1.73 -4.43 5.34
C LEU A 121 1.62 -3.21 4.42
N LEU A 122 1.90 -2.00 4.91
CA LEU A 122 1.89 -0.81 4.06
C LEU A 122 3.01 -0.82 3.03
N ALA A 123 4.23 -1.22 3.41
CA ALA A 123 5.34 -1.37 2.48
C ALA A 123 5.02 -2.43 1.40
N SER A 124 4.45 -3.56 1.81
CA SER A 124 3.97 -4.63 0.92
C SER A 124 2.89 -4.14 -0.05
N GLN A 125 1.95 -3.32 0.43
CA GLN A 125 0.95 -2.68 -0.43
C GLN A 125 1.61 -1.79 -1.49
N VAL A 126 2.53 -0.89 -1.08
CA VAL A 126 3.21 0.02 -2.02
C VAL A 126 4.01 -0.75 -3.06
N PHE A 127 4.63 -1.87 -2.67
CA PHE A 127 5.32 -2.77 -3.60
C PHE A 127 4.34 -3.39 -4.60
N MET A 128 3.21 -3.95 -4.13
CA MET A 128 2.17 -4.55 -4.96
C MET A 128 1.47 -3.54 -5.88
N GLU A 129 1.25 -2.31 -5.44
CA GLU A 129 0.77 -1.21 -6.28
C GLU A 129 1.74 -0.96 -7.44
N GLY A 130 3.05 -0.90 -7.16
CA GLY A 130 4.06 -0.75 -8.21
C GLY A 130 4.11 -1.94 -9.19
N LEU A 131 3.87 -3.17 -8.72
CA LEU A 131 3.78 -4.36 -9.59
C LEU A 131 2.55 -4.30 -10.50
N THR A 132 1.41 -3.92 -9.94
CA THR A 132 0.12 -3.88 -10.64
C THR A 132 -0.05 -2.64 -11.52
N PHE A 133 0.78 -1.60 -11.36
CA PHE A 133 0.71 -0.41 -12.22
C PHE A 133 1.17 -0.65 -13.66
N THR A 134 1.66 -1.84 -13.99
CA THR A 134 2.04 -2.21 -15.35
C THR A 134 0.83 -2.53 -16.24
N ASP A 135 0.98 -2.42 -17.56
CA ASP A 135 -0.10 -2.68 -18.55
C ASP A 135 -0.65 -4.13 -18.54
N GLN A 136 -0.01 -5.01 -17.77
CA GLN A 136 -0.45 -6.39 -17.57
C GLN A 136 -1.60 -6.55 -16.57
N PHE A 137 -1.97 -5.49 -15.86
CA PHE A 137 -3.06 -5.52 -14.89
C PHE A 137 -4.07 -4.42 -15.21
N SER A 138 -5.34 -4.80 -15.14
CA SER A 138 -6.47 -3.90 -15.34
C SER A 138 -6.69 -2.95 -14.15
N LEU A 139 -7.35 -1.83 -14.40
CA LEU A 139 -7.67 -0.84 -13.37
C LEU A 139 -8.39 -1.41 -12.13
N PRO A 140 -9.38 -2.32 -12.25
CA PRO A 140 -10.00 -3.00 -11.10
C PRO A 140 -8.97 -3.67 -10.19
N ILE A 141 -7.96 -4.33 -10.75
CA ILE A 141 -6.92 -5.00 -9.97
C ILE A 141 -6.04 -3.97 -9.25
N ARG A 142 -5.65 -2.90 -9.96
CA ARG A 142 -4.82 -1.82 -9.40
C ARG A 142 -5.49 -1.17 -8.18
N VAL A 143 -6.81 -0.95 -8.22
CA VAL A 143 -7.55 -0.38 -7.08
C VAL A 143 -7.91 -1.41 -6.01
N PHE A 144 -7.96 -2.69 -6.36
CA PHE A 144 -8.20 -3.76 -5.41
C PHE A 144 -7.03 -3.92 -4.44
N VAL A 145 -5.78 -3.73 -4.89
CA VAL A 145 -4.59 -3.82 -4.02
C VAL A 145 -4.71 -2.97 -2.76
N PRO A 146 -4.90 -1.63 -2.83
CA PRO A 146 -5.04 -0.83 -1.62
C PRO A 146 -6.27 -1.19 -0.78
N VAL A 147 -7.39 -1.59 -1.39
CA VAL A 147 -8.58 -2.05 -0.63
C VAL A 147 -8.26 -3.29 0.19
N PHE A 148 -7.63 -4.28 -0.45
CA PHE A 148 -7.35 -5.57 0.15
C PHE A 148 -6.33 -5.46 1.30
N TYR A 149 -5.23 -4.75 1.05
CA TYR A 149 -4.21 -4.50 2.07
C TYR A 149 -4.71 -3.62 3.21
N ASN A 150 -5.49 -2.57 2.93
CA ASN A 150 -6.05 -1.72 3.98
C ASN A 150 -7.03 -2.48 4.87
N SER A 151 -7.80 -3.42 4.30
CA SER A 151 -8.72 -4.28 5.08
C SER A 151 -7.97 -5.11 6.14
N ARG A 152 -6.83 -5.73 5.79
CA ARG A 152 -5.99 -6.44 6.77
C ARG A 152 -5.31 -5.47 7.74
N ARG A 153 -4.80 -4.35 7.23
CA ARG A 153 -4.04 -3.36 8.02
C ARG A 153 -4.84 -2.75 9.17
N ILE A 154 -6.15 -2.60 9.05
CA ILE A 154 -6.98 -2.09 10.16
C ILE A 154 -6.85 -2.98 11.40
N PHE A 155 -6.77 -4.30 11.25
CA PHE A 155 -6.60 -5.21 12.37
C PHE A 155 -5.25 -5.04 13.07
N THR A 156 -4.16 -4.91 12.30
CA THR A 156 -2.83 -4.70 12.88
C THR A 156 -2.70 -3.35 13.57
N ILE A 157 -3.34 -2.30 13.03
CA ILE A 157 -3.40 -1.00 13.72
C ILE A 157 -4.25 -1.08 14.98
N MET A 158 -5.35 -1.82 14.95
CA MET A 158 -6.20 -2.00 16.14
C MET A 158 -5.44 -2.71 17.26
N GLU A 159 -4.68 -3.75 16.93
CA GLU A 159 -3.78 -4.42 17.88
C GLU A 159 -2.73 -3.45 18.42
N TRP A 160 -2.10 -2.65 17.55
CA TRP A 160 -1.17 -1.61 17.98
C TRP A 160 -1.80 -0.61 18.95
N LEU A 161 -2.98 -0.08 18.62
CA LEU A 161 -3.70 0.86 19.45
C LEU A 161 -4.07 0.25 20.81
N LYS A 162 -4.54 -0.99 20.83
CA LYS A 162 -4.83 -1.72 22.08
C LYS A 162 -3.59 -1.83 22.96
N THR A 163 -2.45 -2.23 22.38
CA THR A 163 -1.17 -2.34 23.10
C THR A 163 -0.73 -1.00 23.67
N GLU A 164 -0.86 0.11 22.93
CA GLU A 164 -0.46 1.43 23.44
C GLU A 164 -1.40 1.96 24.53
N ILE A 165 -2.69 1.61 24.47
CA ILE A 165 -3.67 1.97 25.49
C ILE A 165 -3.46 1.15 26.77
N SER A 166 -3.14 -0.15 26.67
CA SER A 166 -2.96 -1.02 27.85
C SER A 166 -1.72 -0.67 28.69
N LYS A 167 -0.76 0.08 28.15
CA LYS A 167 0.42 0.58 28.88
C LYS A 167 0.10 1.54 30.06
N VAL A 168 -1.17 1.76 30.44
CA VAL A 168 -1.55 2.55 31.63
C VAL A 168 -1.51 1.74 32.92
N ASP A 169 -1.71 0.42 32.87
CA ASP A 169 -2.14 -0.34 34.05
C ASP A 169 -1.05 -1.21 34.71
N GLU A 170 0.06 -1.48 34.02
CA GLU A 170 1.18 -2.24 34.57
C GLU A 170 2.42 -1.36 34.61
N GLU A 171 2.87 -1.01 35.82
CA GLU A 171 4.25 -0.78 36.29
C GLU A 171 5.34 -0.42 35.23
N TYR A 172 5.01 0.38 34.23
CA TYR A 172 5.94 0.79 33.19
C TYR A 172 6.72 1.98 33.74
N GLY A 173 7.90 1.72 34.30
CA GLY A 173 8.92 2.74 34.58
C GLY A 173 9.50 3.40 33.32
N GLY A 174 8.72 3.45 32.24
CA GLY A 174 9.10 3.95 30.92
C GLY A 174 8.86 5.45 30.74
N ASN A 175 9.48 6.00 29.70
CA ASN A 175 9.39 7.42 29.35
C ASN A 175 7.93 7.81 29.01
N VAL A 176 7.32 8.65 29.86
CA VAL A 176 5.93 9.14 29.70
C VAL A 176 5.70 9.72 28.31
N ARG A 177 6.69 10.41 27.74
CA ARG A 177 6.62 10.99 26.39
C ARG A 177 6.37 9.92 25.33
N ARG A 178 7.04 8.77 25.41
CA ARG A 178 6.91 7.68 24.44
C ARG A 178 5.51 7.08 24.46
N VAL A 179 4.93 6.92 25.64
CA VAL A 179 3.55 6.40 25.80
C VAL A 179 2.55 7.30 25.07
N TYR A 180 2.64 8.62 25.26
CA TYR A 180 1.77 9.56 24.56
C TYR A 180 2.01 9.57 23.05
N MET A 181 3.27 9.49 22.61
CA MET A 181 3.61 9.41 21.19
C MET A 181 3.06 8.14 20.54
N GLY A 182 3.22 6.97 21.18
CA GLY A 182 2.70 5.69 20.70
C GLY A 182 1.18 5.72 20.55
N ARG A 183 0.46 6.18 21.59
CA ARG A 183 -1.01 6.33 21.56
C ARG A 183 -1.48 7.27 20.47
N GLY A 184 -0.88 8.45 20.39
CA GLY A 184 -1.24 9.45 19.39
C GLY A 184 -1.02 8.92 17.98
N LEU A 185 0.10 8.26 17.73
CA LEU A 185 0.44 7.74 16.41
C LEU A 185 -0.42 6.54 16.01
N ALA A 186 -0.69 5.61 16.93
CA ALA A 186 -1.58 4.47 16.69
C ALA A 186 -3.02 4.96 16.41
N ALA A 187 -3.52 5.91 17.20
CA ALA A 187 -4.85 6.49 17.01
C ALA A 187 -4.95 7.26 15.68
N ALA A 188 -3.95 8.06 15.32
CA ALA A 188 -3.91 8.77 14.05
C ALA A 188 -3.93 7.80 12.86
N ASN A 189 -3.16 6.71 12.93
CA ASN A 189 -3.20 5.66 11.92
C ASN A 189 -4.57 4.99 11.85
N MET A 190 -5.18 4.67 12.99
CA MET A 190 -6.50 4.03 13.03
C MET A 190 -7.55 4.89 12.32
N VAL A 191 -7.61 6.18 12.66
CA VAL A 191 -8.54 7.14 12.06
C VAL A 191 -8.26 7.30 10.57
N PHE A 192 -7.01 7.54 10.19
CA PHE A 192 -6.64 7.78 8.80
C PHE A 192 -6.97 6.59 7.89
N TRP A 193 -6.59 5.37 8.31
CA TRP A 193 -6.76 4.18 7.48
C TRP A 193 -8.19 3.66 7.45
N CYS A 194 -8.96 3.83 8.54
CA CYS A 194 -10.41 3.58 8.53
C CYS A 194 -11.12 4.57 7.59
N PHE A 195 -10.84 5.87 7.70
CA PHE A 195 -11.38 6.86 6.76
C PHE A 195 -11.00 6.53 5.31
N ASN A 196 -9.72 6.17 5.09
CA ASN A 196 -9.25 5.80 3.76
C ASN A 196 -10.04 4.61 3.20
N LEU A 197 -10.29 3.56 3.99
CA LEU A 197 -11.03 2.39 3.52
C LEU A 197 -12.51 2.71 3.29
N PHE A 198 -13.19 3.20 4.33
CA PHE A 198 -14.65 3.28 4.36
C PHE A 198 -15.23 4.54 3.70
N CYS A 199 -14.46 5.63 3.64
CA CYS A 199 -14.93 6.90 3.08
C CYS A 199 -14.33 7.22 1.71
N PHE A 200 -13.20 6.62 1.34
CA PHE A 200 -12.53 6.89 0.06
C PHE A 200 -12.42 5.67 -0.86
N LEU A 201 -11.74 4.61 -0.42
CA LEU A 201 -11.45 3.46 -1.28
C LEU A 201 -12.72 2.73 -1.72
N LEU A 202 -13.55 2.33 -0.76
CA LEU A 202 -14.78 1.58 -1.04
C LEU A 202 -15.88 2.40 -1.73
N PRO A 203 -16.26 3.61 -1.25
CA PRO A 203 -17.38 4.33 -1.84
C PRO A 203 -17.02 5.17 -3.06
N VAL A 204 -15.76 5.60 -3.24
CA VAL A 204 -15.37 6.53 -4.32
C VAL A 204 -14.39 5.90 -5.31
N TYR A 205 -13.28 5.36 -4.83
CA TYR A 205 -12.19 4.92 -5.72
C TYR A 205 -12.56 3.66 -6.50
N LEU A 206 -13.06 2.65 -5.81
CA LEU A 206 -13.43 1.36 -6.38
C LEU A 206 -14.58 1.48 -7.41
N PRO A 207 -15.70 2.16 -7.12
CA PRO A 207 -16.80 2.29 -8.09
C PRO A 207 -16.39 3.08 -9.33
N LYS A 208 -15.58 4.14 -9.16
CA LYS A 208 -15.08 4.93 -10.29
C LYS A 208 -14.16 4.11 -11.20
N ALA A 209 -13.27 3.30 -10.62
CA ALA A 209 -12.42 2.39 -11.36
C ALA A 209 -13.22 1.33 -12.13
N PHE A 210 -14.23 0.74 -11.51
CA PHE A 210 -15.11 -0.23 -12.18
C PHE A 210 -15.89 0.43 -13.31
N LYS A 211 -16.42 1.64 -13.11
CA LYS A 211 -17.10 2.40 -14.17
C LYS A 211 -16.18 2.63 -15.37
N ILE A 212 -14.94 3.06 -15.16
CA ILE A 212 -13.95 3.24 -16.24
C ILE A 212 -13.70 1.92 -16.98
N TYR A 213 -13.52 0.82 -16.24
CA TYR A 213 -13.24 -0.49 -16.83
C TYR A 213 -14.41 -1.05 -17.67
N TYR A 214 -15.63 -1.02 -17.14
CA TYR A 214 -16.79 -1.60 -17.82
C TYR A 214 -17.36 -0.67 -18.91
N CYS A 215 -17.43 0.65 -18.70
CA CYS A 215 -17.90 1.56 -19.74
C CYS A 215 -16.88 1.70 -20.88
N GLY A 216 -15.58 1.58 -20.60
CA GLY A 216 -14.56 1.53 -21.65
C GLY A 216 -14.61 0.27 -22.51
N ARG A 217 -15.24 -0.81 -22.03
CA ARG A 217 -15.50 -2.05 -22.79
C ARG A 217 -16.66 -1.86 -23.78
N ASN A 218 -17.78 -1.29 -23.33
CA ASN A 218 -18.99 -1.09 -24.15
C ASN A 218 -18.83 -0.12 -25.34
N LEU A 219 -17.74 0.65 -25.42
CA LEU A 219 -17.44 1.52 -26.56
C LEU A 219 -16.64 0.82 -27.67
N LYS A 220 -16.25 -0.44 -27.47
CA LYS A 220 -15.41 -1.22 -28.40
C LYS A 220 -16.10 -2.46 -28.97
N ASP A 221 -17.27 -2.81 -28.42
CA ASP A 221 -18.16 -3.85 -28.94
C ASP A 221 -19.26 -3.17 -29.78
#